data_AF-A0A3E0Q901-F1
#
_entry.id   AF-A0A3E0Q901-F1
#
_cell.length_a   1.000
_cell.length_b   1.000
_cell.length_c   1.000
_cell.angle_alpha   90.00
_cell.angle_beta   90.00
_cell.angle_gamma   90.00
#
_symmetry.space_group_name_H-M   'P 1'
#
loop_
_entity.id
_entity.type
_entity.pdbx_description
1 polymer ?
#
loop_
_entity_poly.entity_id
_entity_poly.type
_entity_poly.pdbx_seq_one_letter_code
_entity_poly.pdbx_strand_id
1 'polypeptide(L)'
;MSQSGNGMHALMLAPVEMTCVNRRNREATLSSSDEKGSSMTRICDFEGLFQSLFESEPSGVFEYVDAGASFQRIARNHFRSQSQLRGVYILRQRSSRDVLYIGKGGTVDNGGKWKKQDLVGRLTNVRSGDQSANSWFAGVVAVVGPILIEYVLLTLDCTPAYVEAMLLQAYLNDNGELPQLNRGL
;
A
#
# COMPACT_ATOMS: atom_id res chain seq x y z
N MET A 1 54.51 -20.60 -25.85
CA MET A 1 53.87 -19.29 -26.09
C MET A 1 52.77 -19.13 -25.06
N SER A 2 52.84 -18.03 -24.33
CA SER A 2 52.26 -17.82 -23.01
C SER A 2 50.73 -17.81 -22.98
N GLN A 3 50.17 -18.45 -21.96
CA GLN A 3 48.78 -18.34 -21.54
C GLN A 3 48.61 -17.03 -20.75
N SER A 4 47.58 -16.24 -21.05
CA SER A 4 47.12 -15.15 -20.16
C SER A 4 45.63 -15.34 -19.90
N GLY A 5 45.32 -15.83 -18.70
CA GLY A 5 43.97 -15.98 -18.18
C GLY A 5 43.38 -14.63 -17.78
N ASN A 6 42.12 -14.41 -18.18
CA ASN A 6 41.30 -13.34 -17.63
C ASN A 6 40.53 -13.88 -16.43
N GLY A 7 40.82 -13.33 -15.26
CA GLY A 7 40.19 -13.65 -13.99
C GLY A 7 38.74 -13.19 -13.95
N MET A 8 37.85 -14.10 -13.56
CA MET A 8 36.50 -13.80 -13.13
C MET A 8 36.56 -13.14 -11.75
N HIS A 9 36.16 -11.87 -11.66
CA HIS A 9 35.82 -11.23 -10.39
C HIS A 9 34.37 -11.61 -10.02
N ALA A 10 34.21 -12.62 -9.17
CA ALA A 10 32.96 -12.91 -8.50
C ALA A 10 32.73 -11.88 -7.37
N LEU A 11 31.81 -10.94 -7.60
CA LEU A 11 31.27 -10.10 -6.54
C LEU A 11 30.33 -10.96 -5.67
N MET A 12 30.86 -11.44 -4.54
CA MET A 12 30.04 -11.98 -3.46
C MET A 12 29.24 -10.83 -2.85
N LEU A 13 27.93 -10.81 -3.07
CA LEU A 13 27.01 -10.02 -2.26
C LEU A 13 26.77 -10.78 -0.95
N ALA A 14 27.07 -10.13 0.17
CA ALA A 14 26.81 -10.66 1.51
C ALA A 14 25.29 -10.77 1.76
N PRO A 15 24.82 -11.81 2.47
CA PRO A 15 23.42 -11.94 2.86
C PRO A 15 23.06 -10.86 3.91
N VAL A 16 21.97 -10.15 3.67
CA VAL A 16 21.35 -9.26 4.66
C VAL A 16 20.55 -10.15 5.59
N GLU A 17 21.04 -10.35 6.82
CA GLU A 17 20.28 -11.04 7.86
C GLU A 17 19.09 -10.17 8.29
N MET A 18 17.89 -10.71 8.08
CA MET A 18 16.62 -10.10 8.48
C MET A 18 16.25 -10.66 9.86
N THR A 19 16.69 -9.99 10.92
CA THR A 19 16.26 -10.33 12.29
C THR A 19 14.84 -9.84 12.55
N CYS A 20 13.89 -10.78 12.62
CA CYS A 20 12.55 -10.55 13.15
C CYS A 20 12.64 -10.13 14.62
N VAL A 21 12.42 -8.86 14.91
CA VAL A 21 12.23 -8.38 16.29
C VAL A 21 10.82 -8.71 16.72
N ASN A 22 10.71 -9.80 17.48
CA ASN A 22 9.53 -10.21 18.22
C ASN A 22 9.35 -9.25 19.41
N ARG A 23 8.33 -8.37 19.39
CA ARG A 23 8.03 -7.47 20.52
C ARG A 23 6.67 -7.80 21.12
N ARG A 24 6.70 -8.65 22.14
CA ARG A 24 5.60 -8.91 23.07
C ARG A 24 5.48 -7.79 24.13
N ASN A 25 4.24 -7.60 24.54
CA ASN A 25 3.75 -7.18 25.86
C ASN A 25 4.00 -5.73 26.29
N ARG A 26 2.92 -4.94 26.24
CA ARG A 26 2.59 -3.99 27.30
C ARG A 26 1.23 -4.35 27.88
N GLU A 27 1.27 -4.97 29.06
CA GLU A 27 0.15 -4.94 30.00
C GLU A 27 0.05 -3.53 30.57
N ALA A 28 -1.13 -2.92 30.45
CA ALA A 28 -1.52 -1.77 31.25
C ALA A 28 -2.86 -2.10 31.88
N THR A 29 -2.80 -2.56 33.14
CA THR A 29 -3.94 -2.63 34.05
C THR A 29 -4.32 -1.21 34.42
N LEU A 30 -5.55 -0.77 34.10
CA LEU A 30 -6.13 0.42 34.71
C LEU A 30 -7.63 0.25 34.91
N SER A 31 -7.99 0.52 36.17
CA SER A 31 -9.26 0.41 36.87
C SER A 31 -10.45 1.04 36.16
N SER A 32 -11.58 0.35 36.28
CA SER A 32 -12.94 0.78 35.93
C SER A 32 -13.40 2.01 36.71
N SER A 33 -14.03 2.95 36.01
CA SER A 33 -15.08 3.83 36.53
C SER A 33 -16.09 4.04 35.41
N ASP A 34 -17.36 3.77 35.72
CA ASP A 34 -18.50 3.91 34.82
C ASP A 34 -18.68 5.35 34.34
N GLU A 35 -18.49 5.58 33.03
CA GLU A 35 -19.13 6.68 32.33
C GLU A 35 -19.88 6.12 31.11
N LYS A 36 -21.22 6.18 31.17
CA LYS A 36 -22.10 6.14 29.99
C LYS A 36 -21.95 7.45 29.20
N GLY A 37 -20.76 7.69 28.68
CA GLY A 37 -20.53 8.60 27.57
C GLY A 37 -20.61 7.79 26.29
N SER A 38 -21.41 8.24 25.32
CA SER A 38 -21.42 7.68 23.97
C SER A 38 -19.98 7.56 23.50
N SER A 39 -19.47 6.33 23.49
CA SER A 39 -18.10 6.01 23.13
C SER A 39 -17.90 6.46 21.70
N MET A 40 -17.37 7.67 21.55
CA MET A 40 -16.78 8.14 20.32
C MET A 40 -15.54 7.28 20.19
N THR A 41 -15.75 6.05 19.69
CA THR A 41 -14.73 5.02 19.55
C THR A 41 -13.56 5.71 18.91
N ARG A 42 -12.49 5.85 19.68
CA ARG A 42 -11.26 6.47 19.26
C ARG A 42 -10.80 5.66 18.05
N ILE A 43 -11.15 6.11 16.84
CA ILE A 43 -10.61 5.62 15.58
C ILE A 43 -9.13 6.02 15.65
N CYS A 44 -8.34 5.21 16.34
CA CYS A 44 -6.99 5.58 16.76
C CYS A 44 -5.94 4.63 16.21
N ASP A 45 -6.34 3.46 15.73
CA ASP A 45 -5.47 2.59 14.96
C ASP A 45 -5.82 2.63 13.48
N PHE A 46 -4.84 2.27 12.67
CA PHE A 46 -4.88 2.26 11.22
C PHE A 46 -5.95 1.32 10.67
N GLU A 47 -6.07 0.11 11.24
CA GLU A 47 -7.02 -0.89 10.76
C GLU A 47 -8.46 -0.44 11.01
N GLY A 48 -8.76 0.14 12.16
CA GLY A 48 -10.06 0.71 12.48
C GLY A 48 -10.43 1.88 11.57
N LEU A 49 -9.46 2.77 11.28
CA LEU A 49 -9.67 3.86 10.31
C LEU A 49 -9.95 3.31 8.90
N PHE A 50 -9.12 2.39 8.43
CA PHE A 50 -9.27 1.83 7.09
C PHE A 50 -10.56 1.01 6.96
N GLN A 51 -10.88 0.18 7.95
CA GLN A 51 -12.10 -0.61 7.96
C GLN A 51 -13.36 0.28 7.96
N SER A 52 -13.37 1.35 8.75
CA SER A 52 -14.46 2.32 8.72
C SER A 52 -14.66 2.92 7.33
N LEU A 53 -13.58 3.28 6.63
CA LEU A 53 -13.65 3.77 5.25
C LEU A 53 -14.13 2.69 4.27
N PHE A 54 -13.64 1.46 4.44
CA PHE A 54 -13.97 0.33 3.58
C PHE A 54 -15.45 -0.06 3.67
N GLU A 55 -16.06 0.12 4.83
CA GLU A 55 -17.49 -0.14 5.08
C GLU A 55 -18.40 1.02 4.66
N SER A 56 -17.94 2.27 4.77
CA SER A 56 -18.77 3.45 4.50
C SER A 56 -18.78 3.89 3.04
N GLU A 57 -17.77 3.51 2.26
CA GLU A 57 -17.58 3.95 0.88
C GLU A 57 -17.53 2.76 -0.10
N PRO A 58 -17.82 2.96 -1.40
CA PRO A 58 -17.64 1.92 -2.40
C PRO A 58 -16.20 1.40 -2.41
N SER A 59 -16.02 0.13 -2.10
CA SER A 59 -14.71 -0.46 -1.86
C SER A 59 -14.57 -1.82 -2.56
N GLY A 60 -13.37 -2.39 -2.53
CA GLY A 60 -13.14 -3.74 -3.04
C GLY A 60 -11.71 -4.21 -2.89
N VAL A 61 -11.51 -5.47 -3.29
CA VAL A 61 -10.21 -6.14 -3.24
C VAL A 61 -10.00 -6.89 -4.54
N PHE A 62 -8.76 -6.89 -5.03
CA PHE A 62 -8.29 -7.87 -6.00
C PHE A 62 -6.87 -8.30 -5.69
N GLU A 63 -6.47 -9.43 -6.26
CA GLU A 63 -5.19 -10.05 -5.98
C GLU A 63 -4.24 -9.99 -7.18
N TYR A 64 -2.95 -9.98 -6.88
CA TYR A 64 -1.91 -10.22 -7.87
C TYR A 64 -0.99 -11.33 -7.35
N VAL A 65 -1.13 -12.51 -7.94
CA VAL A 65 -0.54 -13.77 -7.45
C VAL A 65 0.62 -14.24 -8.33
N ASP A 66 0.49 -14.03 -9.64
CA ASP A 66 1.44 -14.53 -10.63
C ASP A 66 2.27 -13.37 -11.21
N ALA A 67 3.57 -13.36 -10.93
CA ALA A 67 4.52 -12.39 -11.45
C ALA A 67 4.66 -12.43 -12.99
N GLY A 68 4.29 -13.54 -13.64
CA GLY A 68 4.23 -13.66 -15.10
C GLY A 68 2.98 -13.02 -15.71
N ALA A 69 1.93 -12.77 -14.92
CA ALA A 69 0.71 -12.15 -15.41
C ALA A 69 0.86 -10.62 -15.54
N SER A 70 0.19 -10.02 -16.54
CA SER A 70 0.17 -8.56 -16.69
C SER A 70 -0.72 -7.92 -15.62
N PHE A 71 -0.09 -7.30 -14.62
CA PHE A 71 -0.75 -6.51 -13.60
C PHE A 71 -1.67 -5.43 -14.21
N GLN A 72 -1.20 -4.70 -15.23
CA GLN A 72 -1.99 -3.64 -15.86
C GLN A 72 -3.30 -4.18 -16.46
N ARG A 73 -3.26 -5.36 -17.08
CA ARG A 73 -4.47 -6.00 -17.62
C ARG A 73 -5.41 -6.41 -16.50
N ILE A 74 -4.89 -6.99 -15.42
CA ILE A 74 -5.67 -7.37 -14.23
C ILE A 74 -6.37 -6.15 -13.65
N ALA A 75 -5.62 -5.08 -13.37
CA ALA A 75 -6.17 -3.84 -12.82
C ALA A 75 -7.24 -3.22 -13.74
N ARG A 76 -6.97 -3.08 -15.05
CA ARG A 76 -7.96 -2.52 -15.99
C ARG A 76 -9.23 -3.36 -16.08
N ASN A 77 -9.10 -4.68 -16.09
CA ASN A 77 -10.26 -5.57 -16.12
C ASN A 77 -11.09 -5.46 -14.85
N HIS A 78 -10.43 -5.39 -13.68
CA HIS A 78 -11.09 -5.25 -12.38
C HIS A 78 -11.96 -4.00 -12.30
N PHE A 79 -11.43 -2.88 -12.79
CA PHE A 79 -12.11 -1.58 -12.72
C PHE A 79 -13.00 -1.26 -13.94
N ARG A 80 -13.20 -2.20 -14.88
CA ARG A 80 -13.84 -1.94 -16.18
C ARG A 80 -15.26 -1.38 -16.08
N SER A 81 -16.01 -1.77 -15.06
CA SER A 81 -17.41 -1.36 -14.85
C SER A 81 -17.57 -0.14 -13.94
N GLN A 82 -16.46 0.43 -13.45
CA GLN A 82 -16.49 1.51 -12.46
C GLN A 82 -16.45 2.88 -13.17
N SER A 83 -17.44 3.73 -12.88
CA SER A 83 -17.56 5.07 -13.47
C SER A 83 -16.77 6.15 -12.70
N GLN A 84 -16.51 5.92 -11.41
CA GLN A 84 -15.73 6.80 -10.54
C GLN A 84 -14.56 6.01 -9.94
N LEU A 85 -13.34 6.51 -10.16
CA LEU A 85 -12.11 5.79 -9.83
C LEU A 85 -11.16 6.61 -8.96
N ARG A 86 -11.69 7.56 -8.19
CA ARG A 86 -10.88 8.41 -7.29
C ARG A 86 -10.96 7.84 -5.90
N GLY A 87 -9.82 7.71 -5.22
CA GLY A 87 -9.77 7.21 -3.86
C GLY A 87 -8.38 6.74 -3.46
N VAL A 88 -8.33 5.85 -2.48
CA VAL A 88 -7.10 5.34 -1.89
C VAL A 88 -7.00 3.84 -2.10
N TYR A 89 -5.78 3.32 -2.05
CA TYR A 89 -5.50 1.90 -2.10
C TYR A 89 -4.38 1.51 -1.16
N ILE A 90 -4.48 0.29 -0.65
CA ILE A 90 -3.49 -0.37 0.19
C ILE A 90 -2.99 -1.60 -0.55
N LEU A 91 -1.68 -1.76 -0.56
CA LEU A 91 -1.01 -2.97 -1.00
C LEU A 91 -0.63 -3.78 0.23
N ARG A 92 -1.13 -5.01 0.33
CA ARG A 92 -0.80 -5.93 1.42
C ARG A 92 -0.14 -7.20 0.91
N GLN A 93 0.74 -7.79 1.71
CA GLN A 93 1.16 -9.17 1.50
C GLN A 93 -0.01 -10.11 1.82
N ARG A 94 -0.31 -11.07 0.93
CA ARG A 94 -1.49 -11.94 1.08
C ARG A 94 -1.41 -12.85 2.31
N SER A 95 -0.22 -13.36 2.63
CA SER A 95 -0.01 -14.32 3.72
C SER A 95 -0.03 -13.69 5.11
N SER A 96 0.71 -12.61 5.32
CA SER A 96 0.83 -11.95 6.64
C SER A 96 -0.18 -10.83 6.84
N ARG A 97 -0.77 -10.31 5.76
CA ARG A 97 -1.60 -9.09 5.73
C ARG A 97 -0.83 -7.80 6.05
N ASP A 98 0.50 -7.85 6.06
CA ASP A 98 1.35 -6.68 6.27
C ASP A 98 1.12 -5.62 5.20
N VAL A 99 1.05 -4.36 5.62
CA VAL A 99 0.91 -3.22 4.71
C VAL A 99 2.26 -2.91 4.08
N LEU A 100 2.34 -3.07 2.77
CA LEU A 100 3.54 -2.82 2.00
C LEU A 100 3.57 -1.38 1.48
N TYR A 101 2.40 -0.86 1.09
CA TYR A 101 2.27 0.44 0.46
C TYR A 101 0.88 1.03 0.66
N ILE A 102 0.80 2.35 0.88
CA ILE A 102 -0.44 3.13 0.84
C ILE A 102 -0.30 4.17 -0.27
N GLY A 103 -1.31 4.27 -1.13
CA GLY A 103 -1.32 5.23 -2.23
C GLY A 103 -2.71 5.76 -2.56
N LYS A 104 -2.75 6.80 -3.39
CA LYS A 104 -4.01 7.36 -3.92
C LYS A 104 -4.12 7.39 -5.44
N GLY A 105 -5.35 7.37 -5.93
CA GLY A 105 -5.75 7.79 -7.26
C GLY A 105 -6.69 8.99 -7.17
N GLY A 106 -6.46 10.01 -7.98
CA GLY A 106 -7.17 11.29 -7.95
C GLY A 106 -6.25 12.40 -7.48
N THR A 107 -6.15 13.45 -8.30
CA THR A 107 -5.36 14.64 -7.99
C THR A 107 -6.21 15.86 -8.28
N VAL A 108 -6.30 16.76 -7.30
CA VAL A 108 -6.87 18.09 -7.46
C VAL A 108 -5.72 19.04 -7.79
N ASP A 109 -5.89 19.93 -8.77
CA ASP A 109 -4.93 21.00 -9.03
C ASP A 109 -5.15 22.20 -8.10
N ASN A 110 -4.27 23.20 -8.18
CA ASN A 110 -4.36 24.40 -7.34
C ASN A 110 -5.62 25.24 -7.62
N GLY A 111 -6.32 24.99 -8.73
CA GLY A 111 -7.60 25.62 -9.08
C GLY A 111 -8.82 24.82 -8.64
N GLY A 112 -8.65 23.76 -7.84
CA GLY A 112 -9.74 22.91 -7.38
C GLY A 112 -10.27 21.94 -8.45
N LYS A 113 -9.60 21.80 -9.59
CA LYS A 113 -10.05 20.91 -10.67
C LYS A 113 -9.39 19.55 -10.60
N TRP A 114 -10.16 18.52 -10.92
CA TRP A 114 -9.67 17.16 -10.96
C TRP A 114 -8.84 16.87 -12.21
N LYS A 115 -7.64 16.33 -12.02
CA LYS A 115 -6.78 15.82 -13.10
C LYS A 115 -7.22 14.42 -13.53
N LYS A 116 -6.83 14.03 -14.75
CA LYS A 116 -7.04 12.68 -15.33
C LYS A 116 -6.05 11.64 -14.77
N GLN A 117 -5.97 11.51 -13.45
CA GLN A 117 -5.16 10.50 -12.79
C GLN A 117 -6.02 9.79 -11.76
N ASP A 118 -6.82 8.83 -12.19
CA ASP A 118 -7.62 8.00 -11.30
C ASP A 118 -6.80 6.82 -10.74
N LEU A 119 -7.42 5.93 -9.97
CA LEU A 119 -6.79 4.75 -9.37
C LEU A 119 -6.20 3.83 -10.43
N VAL A 120 -6.92 3.55 -11.51
CA VAL A 120 -6.42 2.71 -12.60
C VAL A 120 -5.22 3.35 -13.26
N GLY A 121 -5.28 4.64 -13.56
CA GLY A 121 -4.17 5.43 -14.06
C GLY A 121 -2.97 5.35 -13.12
N ARG A 122 -3.17 5.53 -11.80
CA ARG A 122 -2.07 5.44 -10.83
C ARG A 122 -1.47 4.05 -10.73
N LEU A 123 -2.31 3.02 -10.68
CA LEU A 123 -1.89 1.61 -10.59
C LEU A 123 -1.17 1.15 -11.85
N THR A 124 -1.55 1.68 -13.03
CA THR A 124 -0.98 1.27 -14.33
C THR A 124 0.11 2.19 -14.86
N ASN A 125 0.37 3.33 -14.23
CA ASN A 125 1.41 4.27 -14.61
C ASN A 125 2.82 3.71 -14.42
N VAL A 126 3.76 4.27 -15.19
CA VAL A 126 5.20 4.06 -15.02
C VAL A 126 5.62 4.54 -13.63
N ARG A 127 6.45 3.74 -12.96
CA ARG A 127 7.02 4.00 -11.64
C ARG A 127 8.42 4.63 -11.80
N SER A 128 9.05 5.02 -10.70
CA SER A 128 10.37 5.68 -10.69
C SER A 128 11.39 4.93 -11.56
N GLY A 129 12.17 5.67 -12.37
CA GLY A 129 13.22 5.08 -13.21
C GLY A 129 12.72 4.32 -14.45
N ASP A 130 11.63 4.77 -15.07
CA ASP A 130 11.03 4.18 -16.28
C ASP A 130 10.53 2.73 -16.13
N GLN A 131 10.43 2.24 -14.89
CA GLN A 131 9.93 0.89 -14.64
C GLN A 131 8.42 0.82 -14.90
N SER A 132 8.01 -0.08 -15.79
CA SER A 132 6.58 -0.33 -16.03
C SER A 132 5.89 -0.86 -14.78
N ALA A 133 4.60 -0.59 -14.62
CA ALA A 133 3.80 -1.16 -13.53
C ALA A 133 3.92 -2.69 -13.47
N ASN A 134 3.87 -3.38 -14.61
CA ASN A 134 4.02 -4.85 -14.64
C ASN A 134 5.34 -5.29 -14.01
N SER A 135 6.46 -4.65 -14.38
CA SER A 135 7.77 -5.00 -13.83
C SER A 135 7.86 -4.68 -12.33
N TRP A 136 7.30 -3.56 -11.90
CA TRP A 136 7.32 -3.15 -10.48
C TRP A 136 6.54 -4.13 -9.61
N PHE A 137 5.28 -4.41 -9.96
CA PHE A 137 4.44 -5.34 -9.20
C PHE A 137 4.96 -6.78 -9.25
N ALA A 138 5.50 -7.23 -10.39
CA ALA A 138 6.16 -8.54 -10.50
C ALA A 138 7.37 -8.63 -9.58
N GLY A 139 8.18 -7.57 -9.49
CA GLY A 139 9.31 -7.49 -8.55
C GLY A 139 8.85 -7.54 -7.09
N VAL A 140 7.78 -6.84 -6.73
CA VAL A 140 7.20 -6.93 -5.38
C VAL A 140 6.78 -8.37 -5.09
N VAL A 141 6.00 -9.01 -5.97
CA VAL A 141 5.54 -10.40 -5.77
C VAL A 141 6.69 -11.39 -5.72
N ALA A 142 7.76 -11.18 -6.49
CA ALA A 142 8.94 -12.04 -6.43
C ALA A 142 9.66 -11.99 -5.08
N VAL A 143 9.57 -10.87 -4.36
CA VAL A 143 10.22 -10.67 -3.05
C VAL A 143 9.31 -11.09 -1.89
N VAL A 144 8.04 -10.66 -1.91
CA VAL A 144 7.12 -10.83 -0.76
C VAL A 144 6.06 -11.92 -1.00
N GLY A 145 6.01 -12.51 -2.19
CA GLY A 145 4.94 -13.42 -2.59
C GLY A 145 3.65 -12.69 -3.02
N PRO A 146 2.54 -13.42 -3.15
CA PRO A 146 1.27 -12.86 -3.61
C PRO A 146 0.82 -11.64 -2.79
N ILE A 147 0.24 -10.65 -3.47
CA ILE A 147 -0.24 -9.41 -2.86
C ILE A 147 -1.73 -9.19 -3.06
N LEU A 148 -2.30 -8.40 -2.17
CA LEU A 148 -3.68 -7.92 -2.19
C LEU A 148 -3.68 -6.41 -2.44
N ILE A 149 -4.61 -5.96 -3.27
CA ILE A 149 -4.86 -4.56 -3.55
C ILE A 149 -6.27 -4.26 -3.05
N GLU A 150 -6.33 -3.59 -1.91
CA GLU A 150 -7.57 -3.15 -1.29
C GLU A 150 -7.76 -1.68 -1.64
N TYR A 151 -8.97 -1.27 -2.01
CA TYR A 151 -9.23 0.12 -2.40
C TYR A 151 -10.55 0.62 -1.87
N VAL A 152 -10.60 1.93 -1.70
CA VAL A 152 -11.80 2.70 -1.32
C VAL A 152 -11.97 3.82 -2.33
N LEU A 153 -13.14 3.90 -2.96
CA LEU A 153 -13.53 4.94 -3.90
C LEU A 153 -14.29 6.03 -3.15
N LEU A 154 -13.81 7.27 -3.22
CA LEU A 154 -14.37 8.36 -2.42
C LEU A 154 -15.51 9.07 -3.15
N THR A 155 -16.63 9.22 -2.46
CA THR A 155 -17.85 9.88 -2.95
C THR A 155 -17.92 11.35 -2.49
N LEU A 156 -16.98 12.17 -2.98
CA LEU A 156 -17.00 13.64 -3.06
C LEU A 156 -16.89 14.56 -1.82
N ASP A 157 -16.93 14.11 -0.57
CA ASP A 157 -16.75 15.05 0.56
C ASP A 157 -15.30 15.21 1.06
N CYS A 158 -14.34 14.54 0.42
CA CYS A 158 -12.92 14.67 0.74
C CYS A 158 -12.01 14.34 -0.44
N THR A 159 -10.79 14.89 -0.41
CA THR A 159 -9.80 14.59 -1.46
C THR A 159 -9.07 13.28 -1.14
N PRO A 160 -8.72 12.46 -2.15
CA PRO A 160 -7.89 11.28 -1.94
C PRO A 160 -6.55 11.56 -1.25
N ALA A 161 -6.00 12.77 -1.44
CA ALA A 161 -4.77 13.20 -0.76
C ALA A 161 -4.94 13.36 0.74
N TYR A 162 -6.09 13.89 1.17
CA TYR A 162 -6.41 14.01 2.59
C TYR A 162 -6.56 12.63 3.24
N VAL A 163 -7.31 11.72 2.62
CA VAL A 163 -7.52 10.36 3.15
C VAL A 163 -6.22 9.55 3.17
N GLU A 164 -5.38 9.66 2.13
CA GLU A 164 -4.04 9.04 2.10
C GLU A 164 -3.17 9.53 3.26
N ALA A 165 -3.14 10.83 3.52
CA ALA A 165 -2.38 11.40 4.62
C ALA A 165 -2.89 10.91 5.99
N MET A 166 -4.20 10.80 6.17
CA MET A 166 -4.78 10.22 7.39
C MET A 166 -4.36 8.77 7.60
N LEU A 167 -4.43 7.94 6.56
CA LEU A 167 -4.02 6.53 6.63
C LEU A 167 -2.52 6.38 6.91
N LEU A 168 -1.66 7.17 6.25
CA LEU A 168 -0.22 7.17 6.50
C LEU A 168 0.09 7.60 7.93
N GLN A 169 -0.59 8.63 8.45
CA GLN A 169 -0.40 9.10 9.82
C GLN A 169 -0.86 8.06 10.84
N ALA A 170 -2.00 7.40 10.62
CA ALA A 170 -2.48 6.33 11.49
C ALA A 170 -1.50 5.14 11.49
N TYR A 171 -1.02 4.73 10.31
CA TYR A 171 -0.03 3.67 10.20
C TYR A 171 1.27 4.02 10.93
N LEU A 172 1.76 5.26 10.77
CA LEU A 172 2.95 5.76 11.44
C LEU A 172 2.80 5.73 12.97
N ASN A 173 1.63 6.10 13.48
CA ASN A 173 1.35 6.09 14.92
C ASN A 173 1.40 4.66 15.50
N ASP A 174 0.87 3.69 14.77
CA ASP A 174 0.82 2.29 15.21
C ASP A 174 2.17 1.58 15.13
N ASN A 175 2.94 1.86 14.08
CA ASN A 175 4.13 1.10 13.73
C ASN A 175 5.44 1.83 14.06
N GLY A 176 5.40 3.15 14.28
CA GLY A 176 6.58 3.99 14.46
C GLY A 176 7.36 4.28 13.16
N GLU A 177 6.86 3.80 12.02
CA GLU A 177 7.47 3.99 10.70
C GLU A 177 6.43 3.91 9.58
N LEU A 178 6.76 4.44 8.39
CA LEU A 178 5.92 4.32 7.20
C LEU A 178 6.03 2.92 6.56
N PRO A 179 5.04 2.47 5.76
CA PRO A 179 5.12 1.20 5.04
C PRO A 179 6.40 1.12 4.20
N GLN A 180 6.95 -0.09 4.06
CA GLN A 180 8.28 -0.31 3.47
C GLN A 180 8.42 0.34 2.08
N LEU A 181 7.40 0.21 1.22
CA LEU A 181 7.45 0.73 -0.15
C LEU A 181 7.07 2.22 -0.25
N ASN A 182 6.70 2.87 0.86
CA ASN A 182 6.49 4.32 0.91
C ASN A 182 7.81 5.10 1.20
N ARG A 183 8.88 4.44 1.68
CA ARG A 183 10.11 5.10 2.16
C ARG A 183 11.02 5.70 1.08
N GLY A 184 10.63 5.64 -0.19
CA GLY A 184 11.42 6.14 -1.33
C GLY A 184 10.63 7.02 -2.30
N LEU A 185 9.52 7.60 -1.86
CA LEU A 185 8.70 8.53 -2.64
C LEU A 185 9.08 9.99 -2.41
#